data_AF-A0A2R7LBV2-F1
#
_entry.id   AF-A0A2R7LBV2-F1
#
_cell.length_a   1.000
_cell.length_b   1.000
_cell.length_c   1.000
_cell.angle_alpha   90.00
_cell.angle_beta   90.00
_cell.angle_gamma   90.00
#
_symmetry.space_group_name_H-M   'P 1'
#
loop_
_entity.id
_entity.type
_entity.pdbx_description
1 polymer ?
#
loop_
_entity_poly.entity_id
_entity_poly.type
_entity_poly.pdbx_seq_one_letter_code
_entity_poly.pdbx_strand_id
1 'polypeptide(L)'
;MAEACARLPWAERTPNAAGLAMLAGLGGAPLSAGYRPLDGFWTFVARAGLEPDSALERRLPGLRRLGARPYGILGDSHGRHLIRRGQRHGTWLAPLAHLASSASARGLGRADGRSGTGPKVAAALERLLAIDDLPILMKFGQVDIEFVQVFKRLAAGEDRFSPEAFDAFADETIALYVAFLAGVVPAAQRSRVRVLSLFPPALSDDSWREGYLNAHMVAVHGPPDTGDLTARLGRLDIPNLAQRTALHAAFNERLQAAVEVEGFRWGDDFSPWLGGDGLLDPAWLGPAAGRDHHLDLPAARWRALDWLWPILE
;
A
#
# COMPACT_ATOMS: atom_id res chain seq x y z
N MET A 1 -1.70 -35.06 -7.97
CA MET A 1 -1.10 -34.49 -6.74
C MET A 1 0.11 -33.67 -7.17
N ALA A 2 -0.06 -32.37 -7.31
CA ALA A 2 1.02 -31.45 -7.64
C ALA A 2 2.01 -31.38 -6.46
N GLU A 3 3.31 -31.44 -6.74
CA GLU A 3 4.35 -31.21 -5.73
C GLU A 3 4.05 -29.93 -4.96
N ALA A 4 3.76 -30.07 -3.68
CA ALA A 4 3.83 -28.98 -2.72
C ALA A 4 5.31 -28.58 -2.60
N CYS A 5 5.79 -27.79 -3.57
CA CYS A 5 7.12 -27.21 -3.52
C CYS A 5 7.21 -26.40 -2.22
N ALA A 6 8.08 -26.84 -1.31
CA ALA A 6 8.12 -26.40 0.07
C ALA A 6 8.26 -24.88 0.15
N ARG A 7 7.14 -24.21 0.40
CA ARG A 7 7.06 -22.78 0.72
C ARG A 7 7.59 -22.63 2.13
N LEU A 8 8.84 -22.27 2.28
CA LEU A 8 9.34 -21.90 3.60
C LEU A 8 9.06 -20.40 3.77
N PRO A 9 8.29 -20.00 4.81
CA PRO A 9 8.39 -18.63 5.22
C PRO A 9 9.84 -18.50 5.62
N TRP A 10 10.41 -17.34 5.37
CA TRP A 10 11.68 -17.07 5.97
C TRP A 10 11.51 -17.17 7.49
N ALA A 11 12.03 -18.23 8.10
CA ALA A 11 11.84 -18.47 9.52
C ALA A 11 12.38 -17.24 10.26
N GLU A 12 11.51 -16.53 10.97
CA GLU A 12 11.87 -15.34 11.78
C GLU A 12 13.02 -15.61 12.75
N ARG A 13 13.32 -16.90 12.99
CA ARG A 13 14.24 -17.42 14.00
C ARG A 13 15.59 -17.87 13.45
N THR A 14 15.82 -17.85 12.13
CA THR A 14 17.07 -18.36 11.55
C THR A 14 17.73 -17.32 10.65
N PRO A 15 18.91 -16.75 11.02
CA PRO A 15 19.69 -15.97 10.08
C PRO A 15 20.07 -16.85 8.89
N ASN A 16 19.78 -16.40 7.67
CA ASN A 16 20.18 -17.09 6.45
C ASN A 16 20.88 -16.12 5.49
N ALA A 17 21.59 -16.68 4.51
CA ALA A 17 22.43 -15.93 3.59
C ALA A 17 21.68 -14.83 2.81
N ALA A 18 20.41 -15.03 2.47
CA ALA A 18 19.61 -14.04 1.73
C ALA A 18 19.37 -12.75 2.53
N GLY A 19 19.25 -12.84 3.85
CA GLY A 19 18.99 -11.68 4.72
C GLY A 19 20.24 -10.94 5.07
N LEU A 20 21.30 -11.69 5.32
CA LEU A 20 22.62 -11.10 5.44
C LEU A 20 23.03 -10.40 4.12
N ALA A 21 22.69 -11.00 2.97
CA ALA A 21 22.91 -10.38 1.66
C ALA A 21 22.05 -9.13 1.44
N MET A 22 20.75 -9.14 1.78
CA MET A 22 19.90 -7.95 1.74
C MET A 22 20.46 -6.84 2.61
N LEU A 23 20.86 -7.16 3.84
CA LEU A 23 21.38 -6.20 4.79
C LEU A 23 22.67 -5.57 4.32
N ALA A 24 23.62 -6.40 3.87
CA ALA A 24 24.87 -5.93 3.30
C ALA A 24 24.65 -5.13 2.00
N GLY A 25 23.67 -5.55 1.18
CA GLY A 25 23.39 -4.97 -0.14
C GLY A 25 22.47 -3.75 -0.14
N LEU A 26 21.66 -3.51 0.90
CA LEU A 26 20.83 -2.31 1.03
C LEU A 26 21.36 -1.31 2.06
N GLY A 27 22.52 -1.58 2.66
CA GLY A 27 23.22 -0.61 3.51
C GLY A 27 22.80 -0.63 4.98
N GLY A 28 22.21 -1.72 5.46
CA GLY A 28 22.10 -1.96 6.89
C GLY A 28 23.49 -2.19 7.49
N ALA A 29 23.78 -1.60 8.66
CA ALA A 29 24.97 -1.94 9.43
C ALA A 29 25.04 -3.48 9.62
N PRO A 30 26.24 -4.10 9.61
CA PRO A 30 26.37 -5.53 9.83
C PRO A 30 25.75 -5.89 11.19
N LEU A 31 24.72 -6.73 11.14
CA LEU A 31 24.01 -7.14 12.34
C LEU A 31 24.74 -8.29 13.00
N SER A 32 24.78 -8.31 14.33
CA SER A 32 25.40 -9.38 15.08
C SER A 32 24.73 -10.72 14.77
N ALA A 33 25.50 -11.81 14.86
CA ALA A 33 25.00 -13.17 14.78
C ALA A 33 23.98 -13.41 15.91
N GLY A 34 22.69 -13.21 15.61
CA GLY A 34 21.60 -13.23 16.59
C GLY A 34 20.53 -12.16 16.38
N TYR A 35 20.74 -11.17 15.51
CA TYR A 35 19.74 -10.13 15.23
C TYR A 35 18.50 -10.69 14.52
N ARG A 36 17.31 -10.26 14.99
CA ARG A 36 16.01 -10.75 14.54
C ARG A 36 15.19 -9.62 13.91
N PRO A 37 15.10 -9.56 12.57
CA PRO A 37 14.20 -8.63 11.88
C PRO A 37 12.73 -8.91 12.23
N LEU A 38 12.10 -8.03 13.01
CA LEU A 38 10.64 -7.87 13.01
C LEU A 38 10.21 -7.28 11.66
N ASP A 39 8.96 -7.45 11.24
CA ASP A 39 8.47 -6.92 9.95
C ASP A 39 8.62 -5.39 9.84
N GLY A 40 8.66 -4.67 10.96
CA GLY A 40 9.01 -3.24 11.02
C GLY A 40 10.44 -2.94 10.57
N PHE A 41 11.42 -3.78 10.92
CA PHE A 41 12.81 -3.60 10.49
C PHE A 41 12.96 -3.84 8.97
N TRP A 42 12.20 -4.79 8.42
CA TRP A 42 12.24 -5.04 6.98
C TRP A 42 11.64 -3.87 6.18
N THR A 43 10.58 -3.26 6.69
CA THR A 43 10.07 -2.00 6.13
C THR A 43 11.13 -0.91 6.16
N PHE A 44 11.91 -0.81 7.25
CA PHE A 44 13.02 0.14 7.34
C PHE A 44 14.11 -0.12 6.30
N VAL A 45 14.57 -1.38 6.16
CA VAL A 45 15.60 -1.74 5.17
C VAL A 45 15.14 -1.50 3.74
N ALA A 46 13.88 -1.86 3.42
CA ALA A 46 13.31 -1.61 2.10
C ALA A 46 13.24 -0.11 1.76
N ARG A 47 12.97 0.73 2.77
CA ARG A 47 12.97 2.20 2.63
C ARG A 47 14.37 2.76 2.44
N ALA A 48 15.31 2.35 3.30
CA ALA A 48 16.71 2.75 3.19
C ALA A 48 17.31 2.40 1.82
N GLY A 49 16.90 1.26 1.24
CA GLY A 49 17.31 0.87 -0.11
C GLY A 49 16.92 1.87 -1.19
N LEU A 50 15.86 2.65 -1.01
CA LEU A 50 15.35 3.62 -2.00
C LEU A 50 15.71 5.08 -1.67
N GLU A 51 16.42 5.34 -0.56
CA GLU A 51 16.93 6.68 -0.22
C GLU A 51 18.04 7.12 -1.19
N PRO A 52 18.09 8.39 -1.64
CA PRO A 52 18.99 8.84 -2.72
C PRO A 52 20.48 8.46 -2.56
N ASP A 53 20.97 8.30 -1.34
CA ASP A 53 22.35 7.98 -0.99
C ASP A 53 22.64 6.46 -0.89
N SER A 54 21.63 5.60 -1.08
CA SER A 54 21.74 4.14 -0.85
C SER A 54 22.68 3.40 -1.79
N ALA A 55 23.10 4.03 -2.90
CA ALA A 55 23.89 3.42 -3.98
C ALA A 55 23.26 2.12 -4.54
N LEU A 56 21.92 2.01 -4.48
CA LEU A 56 21.13 0.87 -4.90
C LEU A 56 21.53 0.33 -6.28
N GLU A 57 21.68 1.22 -7.25
CA GLU A 57 21.98 0.93 -8.65
C GLU A 57 23.29 0.15 -8.78
N ARG A 58 24.29 0.47 -7.95
CA ARG A 58 25.59 -0.24 -7.92
C ARG A 58 25.48 -1.62 -7.26
N ARG A 59 24.57 -1.78 -6.31
CA ARG A 59 24.47 -3.01 -5.49
C ARG A 59 23.50 -4.03 -6.08
N LEU A 60 22.50 -3.57 -6.83
CA LEU A 60 21.44 -4.42 -7.39
C LEU A 60 21.95 -5.56 -8.28
N PRO A 61 22.94 -5.38 -9.17
CA PRO A 61 23.50 -6.50 -9.94
C PRO A 61 24.10 -7.60 -9.06
N GLY A 62 24.73 -7.22 -7.95
CA GLY A 62 25.26 -8.16 -6.96
C GLY A 62 24.15 -8.94 -6.26
N LEU A 63 23.09 -8.26 -5.84
CA LEU A 63 21.91 -8.88 -5.22
C LEU A 63 21.23 -9.87 -6.19
N ARG A 64 21.03 -9.50 -7.46
CA ARG A 64 20.47 -10.38 -8.50
C ARG A 64 21.31 -11.65 -8.67
N ARG A 65 22.64 -11.55 -8.67
CA ARG A 65 23.54 -12.72 -8.71
C ARG A 65 23.41 -13.65 -7.50
N LEU A 66 22.97 -13.13 -6.35
CA LEU A 66 22.68 -13.90 -5.13
C LEU A 66 21.23 -14.42 -5.09
N GLY A 67 20.50 -14.37 -6.20
CA GLY A 67 19.13 -14.86 -6.30
C GLY A 67 18.05 -13.85 -5.88
N ALA A 68 18.38 -12.56 -5.72
CA ALA A 68 17.36 -11.55 -5.41
C ALA A 68 16.44 -11.27 -6.61
N ARG A 69 15.14 -11.18 -6.36
CA ARG A 69 14.11 -10.63 -7.24
C ARG A 69 13.69 -9.26 -6.67
N PRO A 70 14.33 -8.17 -7.10
CA PRO A 70 13.95 -6.85 -6.65
C PRO A 70 12.63 -6.40 -7.26
N TYR A 71 11.88 -5.60 -6.53
CA TYR A 71 10.66 -4.94 -7.00
C TYR A 71 10.43 -3.64 -6.24
N GLY A 72 9.87 -2.65 -6.93
CA GLY A 72 9.51 -1.35 -6.37
C GLY A 72 8.11 -1.35 -5.77
N ILE A 73 7.93 -0.70 -4.63
CA ILE A 73 6.62 -0.43 -4.03
C ILE A 73 6.56 1.05 -3.67
N LEU A 74 5.60 1.78 -4.20
CA LEU A 74 5.27 3.12 -3.71
C LEU A 74 3.80 3.15 -3.32
N GLY A 75 3.52 3.63 -2.12
CA GLY A 75 2.15 3.66 -1.64
C GLY A 75 1.97 4.44 -0.36
N ASP A 76 0.72 4.50 0.08
CA ASP A 76 0.38 4.90 1.43
C ASP A 76 0.71 3.78 2.45
N SER A 77 0.20 3.88 3.69
CA SER A 77 0.47 2.89 4.73
C SER A 77 -0.05 1.49 4.39
N HIS A 78 -1.07 1.36 3.54
CA HIS A 78 -1.59 0.06 3.11
C HIS A 78 -0.56 -0.67 2.26
N GLY A 79 0.29 0.02 1.49
CA GLY A 79 1.37 -0.61 0.72
C GLY A 79 2.38 -1.40 1.56
N ARG A 80 2.40 -1.20 2.89
CA ARG A 80 3.27 -1.95 3.82
C ARG A 80 3.05 -3.46 3.77
N HIS A 81 1.85 -3.92 3.43
CA HIS A 81 1.59 -5.36 3.33
C HIS A 81 2.31 -6.04 2.14
N LEU A 82 2.76 -5.25 1.16
CA LEU A 82 3.50 -5.74 0.00
C LEU A 82 4.99 -5.88 0.29
N ILE A 83 5.46 -5.26 1.38
CA ILE A 83 6.85 -5.40 1.83
C ILE A 83 6.94 -6.74 2.53
N ARG A 84 7.28 -7.77 1.76
CA ARG A 84 7.34 -9.15 2.22
C ARG A 84 8.69 -9.75 1.90
N ARG A 85 9.03 -10.72 2.74
CA ARG A 85 10.13 -11.61 2.48
C ARG A 85 9.57 -12.97 2.12
N GLY A 86 10.01 -13.49 0.99
CA GLY A 86 9.67 -14.83 0.54
C GLY A 86 10.80 -15.38 -0.30
N GLN A 87 10.88 -16.70 -0.37
CA GLN A 87 11.79 -17.40 -1.28
C GLN A 87 10.99 -18.46 -2.03
N ARG A 88 11.24 -18.59 -3.33
CA ARG A 88 10.64 -19.60 -4.22
C ARG A 88 11.71 -20.03 -5.23
N HIS A 89 11.92 -21.34 -5.35
CA HIS A 89 12.87 -21.95 -6.31
C HIS A 89 14.28 -21.33 -6.31
N GLY A 90 14.83 -21.04 -5.13
CA GLY A 90 16.17 -20.44 -4.99
C GLY A 90 16.21 -18.91 -5.18
N THR A 91 15.13 -18.30 -5.66
CA THR A 91 14.97 -16.85 -5.78
C THR A 91 14.27 -16.27 -4.56
N TRP A 92 14.67 -15.08 -4.10
CA TRP A 92 14.08 -14.43 -2.93
C TRP A 92 13.68 -12.96 -3.22
N LEU A 93 12.58 -12.51 -2.61
CA LEU A 93 12.02 -11.17 -2.83
C LEU A 93 12.85 -10.07 -2.15
N ALA A 94 13.17 -9.02 -2.90
CA ALA A 94 13.91 -7.85 -2.41
C ALA A 94 13.08 -6.55 -2.61
N PRO A 95 12.15 -6.21 -1.70
CA PRO A 95 11.37 -4.99 -1.84
C PRO A 95 12.23 -3.73 -1.73
N LEU A 96 11.95 -2.76 -2.60
CA LEU A 96 12.45 -1.39 -2.60
C LEU A 96 11.25 -0.47 -2.41
N ALA A 97 11.11 0.16 -1.24
CA ALA A 97 9.83 0.74 -0.85
C ALA A 97 9.90 2.22 -0.52
N HIS A 98 8.95 3.01 -1.03
CA HIS A 98 8.65 4.35 -0.54
C HIS A 98 7.22 4.38 0.00
N LEU A 99 7.07 4.40 1.33
CA LEU A 99 5.77 4.51 1.98
C LEU A 99 5.54 5.94 2.47
N ALA A 100 4.62 6.63 1.80
CA ALA A 100 4.16 7.94 2.23
C ALA A 100 2.92 7.76 3.11
N SER A 101 3.15 7.39 4.37
CA SER A 101 2.06 7.16 5.33
C SER A 101 1.16 8.40 5.40
N SER A 102 -0.15 8.21 5.19
CA SER A 102 -1.18 9.26 5.20
C SER A 102 -1.22 10.18 3.98
N ALA A 103 -0.45 9.85 2.95
CA ALA A 103 -0.62 10.42 1.63
C ALA A 103 -1.98 10.00 1.06
N SER A 104 -2.62 10.95 0.41
CA SER A 104 -3.81 10.71 -0.39
C SER A 104 -3.44 10.72 -1.87
N ALA A 105 -4.08 9.88 -2.68
CA ALA A 105 -3.88 9.81 -4.11
C ALA A 105 -4.11 11.19 -4.76
N ARG A 106 -5.17 11.88 -4.33
CA ARG A 106 -5.48 13.24 -4.80
C ARG A 106 -4.45 14.29 -4.39
N GLY A 107 -3.68 14.03 -3.34
CA GLY A 107 -2.64 14.93 -2.83
C GLY A 107 -1.33 14.84 -3.60
N LEU A 108 -1.11 13.80 -4.41
CA LEU A 108 0.16 13.56 -5.09
C LEU A 108 0.47 14.61 -6.16
N GLY A 109 -0.53 15.06 -6.92
CA GLY A 109 -0.35 16.08 -7.96
C GLY A 109 -0.21 17.51 -7.44
N ARG A 110 -0.33 17.74 -6.13
CA ARG A 110 -0.39 19.09 -5.55
C ARG A 110 0.99 19.58 -5.15
N ALA A 111 1.51 20.57 -5.89
CA ALA A 111 2.78 21.24 -5.57
C ALA A 111 2.73 22.02 -4.24
N ASP A 112 1.54 22.44 -3.81
CA ASP A 112 1.27 23.16 -2.55
C ASP A 112 0.94 22.24 -1.36
N GLY A 113 1.00 20.92 -1.56
CA GLY A 113 0.66 19.96 -0.51
C GLY A 113 1.56 20.10 0.71
N ARG A 114 0.97 20.33 1.89
CA ARG A 114 1.69 20.58 3.17
C ARG A 114 2.77 19.54 3.51
N SER A 115 2.62 18.29 3.04
CA SER A 115 3.56 17.19 3.32
C SER A 115 4.72 17.07 2.32
N GLY A 116 4.65 17.77 1.18
CA GLY A 116 5.62 17.63 0.08
C GLY A 116 5.70 16.19 -0.47
N THR A 117 4.62 15.41 -0.32
CA THR A 117 4.64 13.97 -0.64
C THR A 117 4.73 13.70 -2.13
N GLY A 118 3.98 14.43 -2.96
CA GLY A 118 3.97 14.27 -4.41
C GLY A 118 5.37 14.24 -5.03
N PRO A 119 6.19 15.29 -4.84
CA PRO A 119 7.56 15.33 -5.34
C PRO A 119 8.45 14.18 -4.85
N LYS A 120 8.28 13.73 -3.60
CA LYS A 120 9.04 12.59 -3.04
C LYS A 120 8.66 11.27 -3.70
N VAL A 121 7.36 11.05 -3.92
CA VAL A 121 6.86 9.86 -4.64
C VAL A 121 7.33 9.89 -6.09
N ALA A 122 7.29 11.06 -6.75
CA ALA A 122 7.77 11.21 -8.12
C ALA A 122 9.27 10.90 -8.24
N ALA A 123 10.10 11.44 -7.36
CA ALA A 123 11.54 11.17 -7.34
C ALA A 123 11.85 9.69 -7.07
N ALA A 124 11.13 9.05 -6.14
CA ALA A 124 11.25 7.62 -5.89
C ALA A 124 10.84 6.78 -7.11
N LEU A 125 9.79 7.19 -7.82
CA LEU A 125 9.30 6.49 -9.01
C LEU A 125 10.28 6.62 -10.18
N GLU A 126 10.80 7.81 -10.44
CA GLU A 126 11.85 8.06 -11.44
C GLU A 126 13.06 7.16 -11.21
N ARG A 127 13.51 7.07 -9.95
CA ARG A 127 14.64 6.21 -9.58
C ARG A 127 14.36 4.73 -9.83
N LEU A 128 13.16 4.24 -9.52
CA LEU A 128 12.78 2.85 -9.80
C LEU A 128 12.66 2.58 -11.30
N LEU A 129 12.16 3.54 -12.08
CA LEU A 129 12.06 3.44 -13.54
C LEU A 129 13.42 3.38 -14.22
N ALA A 130 14.45 4.02 -13.65
CA ALA A 130 15.84 3.94 -14.13
C ALA A 130 16.48 2.54 -13.98
N ILE A 131 15.85 1.63 -13.25
CA ILE A 131 16.32 0.26 -13.08
C ILE A 131 15.64 -0.65 -14.10
N ASP A 132 16.38 -1.22 -15.04
CA ASP A 132 15.83 -2.10 -16.07
C ASP A 132 15.13 -3.35 -15.49
N ASP A 133 14.01 -3.71 -16.13
CA ASP A 133 13.18 -4.87 -15.83
C ASP A 133 12.68 -4.97 -14.38
N LEU A 134 12.65 -3.84 -13.66
CA LEU A 134 12.10 -3.79 -12.30
C LEU A 134 10.58 -3.66 -12.36
N PRO A 135 9.81 -4.61 -11.78
CA PRO A 135 8.38 -4.43 -11.56
C PRO A 135 8.15 -3.33 -10.51
N ILE A 136 7.20 -2.44 -10.78
CA ILE A 136 6.87 -1.33 -9.88
C ILE A 136 5.39 -1.44 -9.50
N LEU A 137 5.11 -1.45 -8.21
CA LEU A 137 3.77 -1.51 -7.64
C LEU A 137 3.39 -0.15 -7.07
N MET A 138 2.24 0.39 -7.47
CA MET A 138 1.69 1.65 -6.98
C MET A 138 0.39 1.40 -6.23
N LYS A 139 0.27 1.88 -4.98
CA LYS A 139 -0.95 1.71 -4.17
C LYS A 139 -1.28 2.96 -3.36
N PHE A 140 -2.25 3.74 -3.85
CA PHE A 140 -2.82 4.90 -3.17
C PHE A 140 -4.33 4.93 -3.39
N GLY A 141 -5.07 5.63 -2.52
CA GLY A 141 -6.50 5.91 -2.71
C GLY A 141 -7.38 5.40 -1.57
N GLN A 142 -6.91 4.42 -0.78
CA GLN A 142 -7.70 3.89 0.34
C GLN A 142 -7.89 4.97 1.42
N VAL A 143 -6.84 5.74 1.67
CA VAL A 143 -6.89 6.91 2.54
C VAL A 143 -7.94 7.93 2.06
N ASP A 144 -8.06 8.13 0.74
CA ASP A 144 -9.00 9.08 0.16
C ASP A 144 -10.46 8.69 0.44
N ILE A 145 -10.81 7.44 0.14
CA ILE A 145 -12.21 6.99 0.22
C ILE A 145 -12.65 6.63 1.64
N GLU A 146 -11.74 6.18 2.52
CA GLU A 146 -12.10 5.86 3.91
C GLU A 146 -12.07 7.08 4.83
N PHE A 147 -11.18 8.05 4.60
CA PHE A 147 -10.94 9.13 5.56
C PHE A 147 -11.11 10.53 4.96
N VAL A 148 -10.45 10.82 3.84
CA VAL A 148 -10.49 12.19 3.28
C VAL A 148 -11.91 12.57 2.87
N GLN A 149 -12.65 11.65 2.26
CA GLN A 149 -14.05 11.84 1.91
C GLN A 149 -14.90 12.17 3.15
N VAL A 150 -14.72 11.41 4.23
CA VAL A 150 -15.44 11.59 5.50
C VAL A 150 -15.10 12.94 6.14
N PHE A 151 -13.82 13.32 6.18
CA PHE A 151 -13.42 14.62 6.74
C PHE A 151 -13.90 15.80 5.91
N LYS A 152 -13.96 15.68 4.57
CA LYS A 152 -14.54 16.71 3.72
C LYS A 152 -16.03 16.89 3.96
N ARG A 153 -16.79 15.79 4.03
CA ARG A 153 -18.21 15.82 4.42
C ARG A 153 -18.40 16.50 5.77
N LEU A 154 -17.59 16.11 6.75
CA LEU A 154 -17.65 16.69 8.08
C LEU A 154 -17.35 18.20 8.08
N ALA A 155 -16.37 18.65 7.29
CA ALA A 155 -16.04 20.06 7.13
C ALA A 155 -17.15 20.85 6.41
N ALA A 156 -17.89 20.21 5.51
CA ALA A 156 -19.07 20.76 4.84
C ALA A 156 -20.35 20.72 5.70
N GLY A 157 -20.34 20.05 6.86
CA GLY A 157 -21.52 19.85 7.70
C GLY A 157 -22.50 18.82 7.14
N GLU A 158 -22.02 17.88 6.32
CA GLU A 158 -22.82 16.86 5.65
C GLU A 158 -22.86 15.55 6.44
N ASP A 159 -23.85 15.44 7.34
CA ASP A 159 -23.97 14.26 8.21
C ASP A 159 -24.44 13.00 7.47
N ARG A 160 -25.28 13.13 6.42
CA ARG A 160 -25.84 12.00 5.66
C ARG A 160 -24.90 11.51 4.56
N PHE A 161 -24.88 10.21 4.29
CA PHE A 161 -24.14 9.67 3.16
C PHE A 161 -24.93 9.87 1.86
N SER A 162 -24.27 10.38 0.81
CA SER A 162 -24.80 10.43 -0.55
C SER A 162 -23.92 9.57 -1.46
N PRO A 163 -24.48 8.50 -2.07
CA PRO A 163 -23.78 7.71 -3.08
C PRO A 163 -23.29 8.57 -4.26
N GLU A 164 -24.08 9.55 -4.70
CA GLU A 164 -23.74 10.43 -5.82
C GLU A 164 -22.56 11.33 -5.50
N ALA A 165 -22.52 11.92 -4.29
CA ALA A 165 -21.40 12.72 -3.83
C ALA A 165 -20.13 11.87 -3.64
N PHE A 166 -20.29 10.61 -3.18
CA PHE A 166 -19.18 9.66 -3.10
C PHE A 166 -18.63 9.33 -4.49
N ASP A 167 -19.50 9.04 -5.46
CA ASP A 167 -19.09 8.75 -6.84
C ASP A 167 -18.33 9.91 -7.48
N ALA A 168 -18.84 11.13 -7.35
CA ALA A 168 -18.15 12.33 -7.82
C ALA A 168 -16.77 12.51 -7.14
N PHE A 169 -16.69 12.25 -5.83
CA PHE A 169 -15.42 12.30 -5.10
C PHE A 169 -14.43 11.22 -5.56
N ALA A 170 -14.92 10.01 -5.80
CA ALA A 170 -14.14 8.89 -6.30
C ALA A 170 -13.57 9.18 -7.69
N ASP A 171 -14.41 9.64 -8.62
CA ASP A 171 -14.01 9.96 -9.99
C ASP A 171 -12.97 11.09 -10.03
N GLU A 172 -13.16 12.14 -9.23
CA GLU A 172 -12.16 13.22 -9.09
C GLU A 172 -10.84 12.69 -8.52
N THR A 173 -10.90 11.82 -7.51
CA THR A 173 -9.71 11.21 -6.89
C THR A 173 -8.93 10.36 -7.89
N ILE A 174 -9.63 9.52 -8.65
CA ILE A 174 -9.05 8.67 -9.70
C ILE A 174 -8.42 9.55 -10.78
N ALA A 175 -9.14 10.57 -11.29
CA ALA A 175 -8.63 11.47 -12.32
C ALA A 175 -7.33 12.18 -11.87
N LEU A 176 -7.30 12.70 -10.65
CA LEU A 176 -6.09 13.33 -10.08
C LEU A 176 -4.93 12.35 -9.93
N TYR A 177 -5.21 11.12 -9.49
CA TYR A 177 -4.20 10.10 -9.32
C TYR A 177 -3.60 9.66 -10.66
N VAL A 178 -4.46 9.38 -11.64
CA VAL A 178 -4.07 8.98 -12.99
C VAL A 178 -3.30 10.11 -13.68
N ALA A 179 -3.74 11.37 -13.54
CA ALA A 179 -3.01 12.52 -14.07
C ALA A 179 -1.60 12.65 -13.47
N PHE A 180 -1.45 12.43 -12.15
CA PHE A 180 -0.13 12.40 -11.52
C PHE A 180 0.75 11.29 -12.11
N LEU A 181 0.24 10.06 -12.21
CA LEU A 181 0.99 8.93 -12.78
C LEU A 181 1.38 9.19 -14.23
N ALA A 182 0.45 9.65 -15.06
CA ALA A 182 0.67 9.95 -16.46
C ALA A 182 1.68 11.09 -16.68
N GLY A 183 1.74 12.05 -15.76
CA GLY A 183 2.70 13.15 -15.78
C GLY A 183 4.11 12.78 -15.32
N VAL A 184 4.26 11.75 -14.47
CA VAL A 184 5.57 11.31 -13.95
C VAL A 184 6.14 10.12 -14.73
N VAL A 185 5.29 9.24 -15.26
CA VAL A 185 5.72 8.01 -15.96
C VAL A 185 5.64 8.21 -17.47
N PRO A 186 6.78 8.18 -18.19
CA PRO A 186 6.80 8.26 -19.65
C PRO A 186 5.94 7.16 -20.27
N ALA A 187 5.19 7.50 -21.34
CA ALA A 187 4.26 6.57 -22.01
C ALA A 187 4.89 5.21 -22.35
N ALA A 188 6.14 5.21 -22.84
CA ALA A 188 6.88 3.99 -23.20
C ALA A 188 7.21 3.06 -22.01
N GLN A 189 7.09 3.55 -20.77
CA GLN A 189 7.41 2.80 -19.56
C GLN A 189 6.19 2.45 -18.71
N ARG A 190 4.98 2.94 -19.06
CA ARG A 190 3.77 2.76 -18.23
C ARG A 190 3.42 1.30 -17.97
N SER A 191 3.67 0.42 -18.94
CA SER A 191 3.44 -1.02 -18.80
C SER A 191 4.32 -1.70 -17.73
N ARG A 192 5.38 -1.02 -17.24
CA ARG A 192 6.22 -1.50 -16.14
C ARG A 192 5.64 -1.19 -14.76
N VAL A 193 4.70 -0.25 -14.70
CA VAL A 193 4.05 0.20 -13.47
C VAL A 193 2.70 -0.49 -13.37
N ARG A 194 2.51 -1.22 -12.26
CA ARG A 194 1.25 -1.86 -11.91
C ARG A 194 0.55 -1.05 -10.83
N VAL A 195 -0.61 -0.50 -11.13
CA VAL A 195 -1.47 0.15 -10.15
C VAL A 195 -2.32 -0.92 -9.49
N LEU A 196 -2.30 -0.92 -8.16
CA LEU A 196 -2.98 -1.91 -7.35
C LEU A 196 -4.32 -1.38 -6.89
N SER A 197 -5.29 -2.28 -6.82
CA SER A 197 -6.57 -2.02 -6.20
C SER A 197 -6.41 -1.64 -4.72
N LEU A 198 -7.42 -0.97 -4.18
CA LEU A 198 -7.59 -0.80 -2.74
C LEU A 198 -7.86 -2.16 -2.08
N PHE A 199 -7.67 -2.25 -0.77
CA PHE A 199 -8.15 -3.41 -0.02
C PHE A 199 -9.65 -3.34 0.24
N PRO A 200 -10.29 -4.47 0.60
CA PRO A 200 -11.55 -4.38 1.32
C PRO A 200 -11.36 -3.62 2.65
N PRO A 201 -12.37 -2.83 3.07
CA PRO A 201 -12.27 -2.04 4.29
C PRO A 201 -12.11 -2.95 5.51
N ALA A 202 -11.15 -2.61 6.39
CA ALA A 202 -10.88 -3.41 7.59
C ALA A 202 -11.59 -2.89 8.85
N LEU A 203 -11.86 -1.58 8.93
CA LEU A 203 -12.53 -1.00 10.08
C LEU A 203 -13.95 -1.55 10.22
N SER A 204 -14.30 -1.98 11.43
CA SER A 204 -15.64 -2.43 11.78
C SER A 204 -16.62 -1.26 11.87
N ASP A 205 -17.92 -1.57 11.78
CA ASP A 205 -18.98 -0.57 11.95
C ASP A 205 -19.04 -0.06 13.39
N ASP A 206 -18.64 -0.88 14.37
CA ASP A 206 -18.51 -0.47 15.78
C ASP A 206 -17.41 0.58 15.93
N SER A 207 -16.24 0.34 15.32
CA SER A 207 -15.12 1.30 15.33
C SER A 207 -15.51 2.65 14.74
N TRP A 208 -16.28 2.66 13.65
CA TRP A 208 -16.80 3.91 13.07
C TRP A 208 -17.79 4.61 14.01
N ARG A 209 -18.71 3.86 14.63
CA ARG A 209 -19.68 4.41 15.60
C ARG A 209 -19.01 4.98 16.85
N GLU A 210 -17.90 4.40 17.29
CA GLU A 210 -17.05 4.91 18.37
C GLU A 210 -16.25 6.17 17.95
N GLY A 211 -16.35 6.61 16.69
CA GLY A 211 -15.67 7.78 16.18
C GLY A 211 -14.19 7.54 15.94
N TYR A 212 -13.81 6.41 15.34
CA TYR A 212 -12.41 6.06 15.05
C TYR A 212 -11.61 7.26 14.54
N LEU A 213 -10.56 7.61 15.29
CA LEU A 213 -9.59 8.64 14.93
C LEU A 213 -8.23 8.01 14.71
N ASN A 214 -7.72 8.14 13.49
CA ASN A 214 -6.29 8.06 13.28
C ASN A 214 -5.69 9.46 13.53
N ALA A 215 -5.00 9.63 14.67
CA ALA A 215 -4.46 10.93 15.10
C ALA A 215 -3.57 11.60 14.04
N HIS A 216 -2.84 10.81 13.25
CA HIS A 216 -2.01 11.33 12.18
C HIS A 216 -2.85 11.79 10.98
N MET A 217 -3.91 11.06 10.62
CA MET A 217 -4.86 11.48 9.59
C MET A 217 -5.58 12.78 9.95
N VAL A 218 -5.97 12.95 11.22
CA VAL A 218 -6.56 14.20 11.71
C VAL A 218 -5.58 15.37 11.54
N ALA A 219 -4.31 15.18 11.88
CA ALA A 219 -3.31 16.24 11.73
C ALA A 219 -3.09 16.69 10.27
N VAL A 220 -3.26 15.77 9.31
CA VAL A 220 -3.00 16.05 7.88
C VAL A 220 -4.25 16.51 7.14
N HIS A 221 -5.41 15.91 7.44
CA HIS A 221 -6.65 16.06 6.66
C HIS A 221 -7.86 16.50 7.49
N GLY A 222 -7.73 16.56 8.81
CA GLY A 222 -8.83 16.94 9.70
C GLY A 222 -9.22 18.42 9.58
N PRO A 223 -10.43 18.78 10.04
CA PRO A 223 -10.86 20.17 10.09
C PRO A 223 -9.95 20.99 11.04
N PRO A 224 -9.82 22.30 10.82
CA PRO A 224 -8.96 23.17 11.65
C PRO A 224 -9.47 23.37 13.08
N ASP A 225 -10.75 23.09 13.34
CA ASP A 225 -11.34 23.09 14.68
C ASP A 225 -11.31 21.67 15.27
N THR A 226 -10.61 21.53 16.40
CA THR A 226 -10.42 20.26 17.13
C THR A 226 -11.45 20.03 18.23
N GLY A 227 -12.52 20.83 18.32
CA GLY A 227 -13.69 20.50 19.13
C GLY A 227 -14.13 19.04 18.88
N ASP A 228 -14.77 18.39 19.86
CA ASP A 228 -14.93 16.91 19.98
C ASP A 228 -15.16 16.17 18.64
N LEU A 229 -14.05 15.86 17.95
CA LEU A 229 -14.05 15.31 16.59
C LEU A 229 -14.57 13.87 16.60
N THR A 230 -14.26 13.13 17.66
CA THR A 230 -14.77 11.78 17.91
C THR A 230 -16.30 11.80 17.96
N ALA A 231 -16.90 12.68 18.79
CA ALA A 231 -18.35 12.76 18.89
C ALA A 231 -19.00 13.22 17.57
N ARG A 232 -18.33 14.05 16.79
CA ARG A 232 -18.82 14.47 15.46
C ARG A 232 -18.78 13.32 14.46
N LEU A 233 -17.67 12.57 14.39
CA LEU A 233 -17.55 11.40 13.51
C LEU A 233 -18.53 10.30 13.89
N GLY A 234 -18.72 10.03 15.19
CA GLY A 234 -19.69 9.04 15.66
C GLY A 234 -21.15 9.37 15.34
N ARG A 235 -21.45 10.60 14.89
CA ARG A 235 -22.78 11.03 14.41
C ARG A 235 -22.93 10.97 12.89
N LEU A 236 -21.85 10.81 12.13
CA LEU A 236 -21.94 10.72 10.68
C LEU A 236 -22.65 9.43 10.28
N ASP A 237 -23.50 9.53 9.27
CA ASP A 237 -23.97 8.38 8.51
C ASP A 237 -22.81 7.83 7.70
N ILE A 238 -22.22 6.75 8.20
CA ILE A 238 -21.16 5.99 7.56
C ILE A 238 -21.78 4.69 7.02
N PRO A 239 -21.60 4.37 5.72
CA PRO A 239 -22.07 3.11 5.18
C PRO A 239 -21.50 1.92 5.97
N ASN A 240 -22.30 0.87 6.13
CA ASN A 240 -21.88 -0.33 6.85
C ASN A 240 -20.76 -1.07 6.10
N LEU A 241 -20.16 -2.09 6.72
CA LEU A 241 -19.02 -2.81 6.16
C LEU A 241 -19.30 -3.38 4.76
N ALA A 242 -20.49 -3.96 4.54
CA ALA A 242 -20.88 -4.50 3.24
C ALA A 242 -21.00 -3.40 2.18
N GLN A 243 -21.64 -2.28 2.51
CA GLN A 243 -21.76 -1.13 1.62
C GLN A 243 -20.39 -0.54 1.29
N ARG A 244 -19.51 -0.32 2.29
CA ARG A 244 -18.14 0.14 2.05
C ARG A 244 -17.34 -0.83 1.19
N THR A 245 -17.50 -2.13 1.38
CA THR A 245 -16.85 -3.14 0.54
C THR A 245 -17.30 -3.04 -0.92
N ALA A 246 -18.60 -2.84 -1.17
CA ALA A 246 -19.13 -2.59 -2.51
C ALA A 246 -18.60 -1.27 -3.11
N LEU A 247 -18.51 -0.20 -2.32
CA LEU A 247 -17.95 1.09 -2.75
C LEU A 247 -16.46 0.96 -3.13
N HIS A 248 -15.66 0.19 -2.38
CA HIS A 248 -14.27 -0.10 -2.72
C HIS A 248 -14.16 -0.90 -4.02
N ALA A 249 -15.01 -1.91 -4.22
CA ALA A 249 -15.05 -2.68 -5.46
C ALA A 249 -15.37 -1.79 -6.67
N ALA A 250 -16.37 -0.91 -6.55
CA ALA A 250 -16.73 0.04 -7.60
C ALA A 250 -15.61 1.05 -7.89
N PHE A 251 -14.95 1.57 -6.85
CA PHE A 251 -13.77 2.43 -7.01
C PHE A 251 -12.66 1.70 -7.77
N ASN A 252 -12.39 0.44 -7.42
CA ASN A 252 -11.36 -0.38 -8.04
C ASN A 252 -11.65 -0.65 -9.52
N GLU A 253 -12.89 -0.93 -9.89
CA GLU A 253 -13.31 -1.11 -11.29
C GLU A 253 -13.05 0.16 -12.11
N ARG A 254 -13.45 1.34 -11.58
CA ARG A 254 -13.22 2.62 -12.25
C ARG A 254 -11.73 2.96 -12.34
N LEU A 255 -10.97 2.71 -11.28
CA LEU A 255 -9.52 2.93 -11.26
C LEU A 255 -8.83 2.02 -12.29
N GLN A 256 -9.20 0.73 -12.35
CA GLN A 256 -8.69 -0.21 -13.35
C GLN A 256 -8.89 0.34 -14.76
N ALA A 257 -10.14 0.68 -15.12
CA ALA A 257 -10.45 1.21 -16.44
C ALA A 257 -9.61 2.46 -16.77
N ALA A 258 -9.49 3.39 -15.82
CA ALA A 258 -8.75 4.63 -16.01
C ALA A 258 -7.23 4.41 -16.20
N VAL A 259 -6.62 3.51 -15.44
CA VAL A 259 -5.16 3.27 -15.53
C VAL A 259 -4.80 2.43 -16.76
N GLU A 260 -5.67 1.49 -17.16
CA GLU A 260 -5.46 0.67 -18.36
C GLU A 260 -5.55 1.51 -19.64
N VAL A 261 -6.46 2.50 -19.69
CA VAL A 261 -6.54 3.47 -20.80
C VAL A 261 -5.23 4.23 -20.99
N GLU A 262 -4.55 4.59 -19.90
CA GLU A 262 -3.24 5.26 -19.96
C GLU A 262 -2.08 4.30 -20.26
N GLY A 263 -2.31 2.99 -20.32
CA GLY A 263 -1.29 1.97 -20.61
C GLY A 263 -0.53 1.44 -19.40
N PHE A 264 -1.03 1.68 -18.18
CA PHE A 264 -0.52 1.04 -16.97
C PHE A 264 -1.05 -0.41 -16.86
N ARG A 265 -0.38 -1.24 -16.05
CA ARG A 265 -0.90 -2.56 -15.69
C ARG A 265 -1.79 -2.46 -14.47
N TRP A 266 -2.80 -3.32 -14.40
CA TRP A 266 -3.64 -3.48 -13.21
C TRP A 266 -3.18 -4.65 -12.32
N GLY A 267 -3.41 -4.54 -11.02
CA GLY A 267 -3.26 -5.63 -10.06
C GLY A 267 -4.40 -5.66 -9.06
N ASP A 268 -5.17 -6.75 -9.06
CA ASP A 268 -6.23 -6.98 -8.08
C ASP A 268 -5.65 -7.42 -6.74
N ASP A 269 -5.50 -6.48 -5.83
CA ASP A 269 -5.12 -6.63 -4.43
C ASP A 269 -6.36 -6.47 -3.50
N PHE A 270 -7.55 -6.79 -4.01
CA PHE A 270 -8.82 -6.67 -3.29
C PHE A 270 -9.43 -8.06 -3.07
N SER A 271 -9.74 -8.76 -4.17
CA SER A 271 -10.40 -10.07 -4.15
C SER A 271 -9.63 -11.15 -3.37
N PRO A 272 -8.29 -11.18 -3.34
CA PRO A 272 -7.55 -12.18 -2.56
C PRO A 272 -7.87 -12.19 -1.06
N TRP A 273 -8.42 -11.09 -0.54
CA TRP A 273 -8.66 -10.86 0.88
C TRP A 273 -10.12 -11.10 1.29
N LEU A 274 -11.01 -11.35 0.32
CA LEU A 274 -12.42 -11.58 0.59
C LEU A 274 -12.67 -13.02 1.08
N GLY A 275 -13.62 -13.17 2.00
CA GLY A 275 -14.20 -14.43 2.42
C GLY A 275 -15.31 -14.91 1.47
N GLY A 276 -15.95 -16.03 1.83
CA GLY A 276 -17.01 -16.63 1.01
C GLY A 276 -18.30 -15.80 0.91
N ASP A 277 -18.47 -14.82 1.79
CA ASP A 277 -19.59 -13.87 1.82
C ASP A 277 -19.30 -12.57 1.03
N GLY A 278 -18.10 -12.45 0.44
CA GLY A 278 -17.67 -11.26 -0.29
C GLY A 278 -17.24 -10.09 0.59
N LEU A 279 -17.11 -10.28 1.92
CA LEU A 279 -16.54 -9.30 2.85
C LEU A 279 -15.07 -9.63 3.14
N LEU A 280 -14.34 -8.73 3.80
CA LEU A 280 -12.99 -9.04 4.28
C LEU A 280 -13.03 -10.27 5.20
N ASP A 281 -12.26 -11.30 4.89
CA ASP A 281 -12.17 -12.49 5.73
C ASP A 281 -11.56 -12.10 7.09
N PRO A 282 -12.26 -12.37 8.22
CA PRO A 282 -11.77 -12.06 9.56
C PRO A 282 -10.41 -12.67 9.89
N ALA A 283 -10.00 -13.75 9.19
CA ALA A 283 -8.67 -14.33 9.33
C ALA A 283 -7.54 -13.33 9.07
N TRP A 284 -7.79 -12.25 8.33
CA TRP A 284 -6.79 -11.23 7.98
C TRP A 284 -6.79 -10.00 8.91
N LEU A 285 -7.70 -9.93 9.88
CA LEU A 285 -7.81 -8.80 10.82
C LEU A 285 -6.93 -8.94 12.06
N GLY A 286 -6.43 -10.14 12.34
CA GLY A 286 -5.59 -10.43 13.49
C GLY A 286 -6.21 -9.99 14.83
N PRO A 287 -5.40 -9.63 15.84
CA PRO A 287 -5.88 -9.21 17.17
C PRO A 287 -6.66 -7.89 17.17
N ALA A 288 -6.48 -7.04 16.15
CA ALA A 288 -7.16 -5.76 16.07
C ALA A 288 -8.65 -5.92 15.75
N ALA A 289 -9.05 -7.00 15.06
CA ALA A 289 -10.43 -7.38 14.82
C ALA A 289 -11.32 -6.20 14.33
N GLY A 290 -10.80 -5.41 13.38
CA GLY A 290 -11.49 -4.26 12.81
C GLY A 290 -11.41 -2.96 13.60
N ARG A 291 -10.52 -2.87 14.60
CA ARG A 291 -10.11 -1.61 15.26
C ARG A 291 -8.91 -0.94 14.59
N ASP A 292 -8.34 -1.58 13.59
CA ASP A 292 -7.32 -1.04 12.70
C ASP A 292 -7.87 -1.05 11.27
N HIS A 293 -7.51 -0.05 10.47
CA HIS A 293 -7.88 0.06 9.06
C HIS A 293 -6.92 -0.71 8.15
N HIS A 294 -5.82 -1.24 8.69
CA HIS A 294 -4.91 -2.13 7.98
C HIS A 294 -5.29 -3.60 8.15
N LEU A 295 -4.90 -4.42 7.16
CA LEU A 295 -4.79 -5.86 7.35
C LEU A 295 -3.66 -6.17 8.35
N ASP A 296 -3.85 -7.21 9.15
CA ASP A 296 -2.82 -7.69 10.07
C ASP A 296 -1.66 -8.30 9.29
N LEU A 297 -0.47 -7.70 9.41
CA LEU A 297 0.70 -8.10 8.62
C LEU A 297 1.12 -9.56 8.89
N PRO A 298 1.18 -10.05 10.15
CA PRO A 298 1.41 -11.46 10.43
C PRO A 298 0.38 -12.39 9.78
N ALA A 299 -0.91 -12.14 9.97
CA ALA A 299 -1.97 -13.00 9.48
C ALA A 299 -2.04 -13.03 7.94
N ALA A 300 -1.90 -11.88 7.30
CA ALA A 300 -1.94 -11.74 5.85
C ALA A 300 -0.65 -12.19 5.13
N ARG A 301 0.41 -12.55 5.87
CA ARG A 301 1.76 -12.76 5.32
C ARG A 301 1.78 -13.75 4.16
N TRP A 302 1.17 -14.91 4.37
CA TRP A 302 1.23 -16.00 3.40
C TRP A 302 0.43 -15.73 2.15
N ARG A 303 -0.78 -15.19 2.35
CA ARG A 303 -1.64 -14.79 1.25
C ARG A 303 -1.00 -13.68 0.42
N ALA A 304 -0.34 -12.71 1.06
CA ALA A 304 0.41 -11.66 0.36
C ALA A 304 1.54 -12.24 -0.49
N LEU A 305 2.29 -13.23 0.01
CA LEU A 305 3.34 -13.89 -0.76
C LEU A 305 2.79 -14.68 -1.95
N ASP A 306 1.72 -15.45 -1.75
CA ASP A 306 1.06 -16.20 -2.81
C ASP A 306 0.54 -15.30 -3.92
N TRP A 307 0.12 -14.09 -3.56
CA TRP A 307 -0.32 -13.07 -4.50
C TRP A 307 0.83 -12.32 -5.18
N LEU A 308 1.89 -11.98 -4.44
CA LEU A 308 3.04 -11.23 -4.96
C LEU A 308 3.82 -12.01 -6.02
N TRP A 309 4.08 -13.30 -5.81
CA TRP A 309 4.94 -14.09 -6.71
C TRP A 309 4.44 -14.10 -8.17
N PRO A 310 3.18 -14.45 -8.46
CA PRO A 310 2.65 -14.41 -9.83
C PRO A 310 2.68 -13.04 -10.49
N ILE A 311 2.65 -11.96 -9.70
CA ILE A 311 2.66 -10.58 -10.19
C ILE A 311 4.07 -10.11 -10.55
N LEU A 312 5.07 -10.69 -9.90
CA LEU A 312 6.48 -10.35 -10.03
C LEU A 312 7.24 -11.30 -10.95
N GLU A 313 6.66 -12.42 -11.39
CA GLU A 313 7.19 -13.35 -12.39
C GLU A 313 6.96 -12.82 -13.82
#